data_AF-A0A1K1YKD4-F1
#
_entry.id   AF-A0A1K1YKD4-F1
#
_cell.length_a   1.000
_cell.length_b   1.000
_cell.length_c   1.000
_cell.angle_alpha   90.00
_cell.angle_beta   90.00
_cell.angle_gamma   90.00
#
_symmetry.space_group_name_H-M   'P 1'
#
loop_
_entity.id
_entity.type
_entity.pdbx_description
1 polymer ?
#
loop_
_entity_poly.entity_id
_entity_poly.type
_entity_poly.pdbx_seq_one_letter_code
_entity_poly.pdbx_strand_id
1 'polypeptide(L)'
;MKSGYIALVGRPNVGKSTLLNRILGQKISITCKKPQTTRHQILGIRTEGEVQSIWVDTPGMHLAQGTRDKAINRYMNDAASQALRDVDVVIFLIDRTKWTEEDDLVLKRLEFVKCPVILAINKVDWLEDKKSLLPFIEAVSQKRNFDQIIPISAKQGDQVEALMQEAEQRLPEGEHFYPEDQVTDRSSRFLAAELVREKIMRQLGEELPYSTTVEIEKFGQQGHVLHIHALILVEREGQKKIIIGDKGEQIKQIGRDARLDMEKAFETKVMLNLWVKVKSNWSDDDRALKSLGYTGLD
;
A
#
# COMPACT_ATOMS: atom_id res chain seq x y z
N MET A 1 14.84 5.25 24.27
CA MET A 1 13.70 5.14 23.34
C MET A 1 13.84 6.08 22.14
N LYS A 2 13.60 5.55 20.93
CA LYS A 2 13.43 6.33 19.69
C LYS A 2 12.09 5.99 19.07
N SER A 3 11.36 6.98 18.60
CA SER A 3 10.12 6.72 17.88
C SER A 3 9.81 7.79 16.86
N GLY A 4 9.23 7.39 15.72
CA GLY A 4 8.86 8.33 14.68
C GLY A 4 8.31 7.69 13.41
N TYR A 5 7.91 8.54 12.47
CA TYR A 5 7.23 8.17 11.23
C TYR A 5 8.21 8.07 10.05
N ILE A 6 8.11 6.96 9.31
CA ILE A 6 8.92 6.67 8.12
C ILE A 6 8.01 6.56 6.90
N ALA A 7 8.09 7.50 5.97
CA ALA A 7 7.30 7.44 4.74
C ALA A 7 7.95 6.58 3.66
N LEU A 8 7.20 5.63 3.11
CA LEU A 8 7.54 4.97 1.87
C LEU A 8 6.92 5.74 0.71
N VAL A 9 7.78 6.32 -0.14
CA VAL A 9 7.36 7.09 -1.32
C VAL A 9 7.98 6.55 -2.59
N GLY A 10 7.41 6.92 -3.72
CA GLY A 10 7.85 6.46 -5.03
C GLY A 10 6.67 6.27 -5.96
N ARG A 11 6.98 6.14 -7.25
CA ARG A 11 5.94 5.92 -8.24
C ARG A 11 5.24 4.56 -8.02
N PRO A 12 4.12 4.30 -8.68
CA PRO A 12 3.38 3.04 -8.56
C PRO A 12 4.23 1.83 -8.94
N ASN A 13 3.90 0.68 -8.37
CA ASN A 13 4.52 -0.61 -8.70
C ASN A 13 6.03 -0.73 -8.42
N VAL A 14 6.69 0.27 -7.81
CA VAL A 14 8.11 0.16 -7.38
C VAL A 14 8.32 -0.82 -6.23
N GLY A 15 7.24 -1.19 -5.51
CA GLY A 15 7.27 -2.21 -4.47
C GLY A 15 7.18 -1.70 -3.02
N LYS A 16 6.61 -0.51 -2.79
CA LYS A 16 6.37 0.07 -1.45
C LYS A 16 5.64 -0.89 -0.51
N SER A 17 4.44 -1.34 -0.90
CA SER A 17 3.63 -2.26 -0.10
C SER A 17 4.30 -3.64 0.11
N THR A 18 5.11 -4.08 -0.86
CA THR A 18 5.92 -5.31 -0.71
C THR A 18 7.00 -5.13 0.34
N LEU A 19 7.68 -3.97 0.35
CA LEU A 19 8.67 -3.62 1.35
C LEU A 19 8.03 -3.52 2.74
N LEU A 20 6.91 -2.81 2.86
CA LEU A 20 6.16 -2.68 4.11
C LEU A 20 5.79 -4.04 4.71
N ASN A 21 5.17 -4.92 3.92
CA ASN A 21 4.78 -6.25 4.40
C ASN A 21 5.99 -7.09 4.84
N ARG A 22 7.15 -6.90 4.21
CA ARG A 22 8.36 -7.59 4.63
C ARG A 22 8.86 -7.06 5.97
N ILE A 23 8.92 -5.74 6.12
CA ILE A 23 9.39 -5.06 7.33
C ILE A 23 8.58 -5.50 8.55
N LEU A 24 7.26 -5.61 8.38
CA LEU A 24 6.34 -6.00 9.44
C LEU A 24 6.25 -7.51 9.65
N GLY A 25 6.88 -8.32 8.80
CA GLY A 25 6.80 -9.79 8.85
C GLY A 25 5.42 -10.37 8.52
N GLN A 26 4.42 -9.53 8.23
CA GLN A 26 3.06 -9.93 7.95
C GLN A 26 2.41 -9.07 6.86
N LYS A 27 1.34 -9.60 6.26
CA LYS A 27 0.66 -8.99 5.13
C LYS A 27 -0.42 -8.00 5.62
N ILE A 28 -0.05 -6.72 5.69
CA ILE A 28 -0.94 -5.63 6.13
C ILE A 28 -1.36 -4.74 4.96
N SER A 29 -0.46 -4.44 4.02
CA SER A 29 -0.77 -3.67 2.81
C SER A 29 -1.00 -4.58 1.61
N ILE A 30 -1.98 -4.25 0.76
CA ILE A 30 -2.26 -5.02 -0.45
C ILE A 30 -1.12 -4.90 -1.45
N THR A 31 -0.80 -6.02 -2.12
CA THR A 31 0.15 -6.02 -3.25
C THR A 31 -0.51 -6.52 -4.53
N CYS A 32 -0.46 -5.70 -5.58
CA CYS A 32 -0.84 -6.07 -6.94
C CYS A 32 0.05 -5.33 -7.95
N LYS A 33 0.23 -5.91 -9.15
CA LYS A 33 1.04 -5.34 -10.24
C LYS A 33 0.39 -4.12 -10.91
N LYS A 34 -0.86 -3.81 -10.57
CA LYS A 34 -1.60 -2.69 -11.13
C LYS A 34 -1.29 -1.40 -10.40
N PRO A 35 -1.26 -0.25 -11.10
CA PRO A 35 -1.15 1.05 -10.44
C PRO A 35 -2.32 1.30 -9.45
N GLN A 36 -2.12 2.24 -8.51
CA GLN A 36 -3.15 2.71 -7.55
C GLN A 36 -3.74 1.62 -6.64
N THR A 37 -2.90 0.68 -6.21
CA THR A 37 -3.31 -0.42 -5.33
C THR A 37 -3.55 0.00 -3.89
N THR A 38 -2.86 1.02 -3.38
CA THR A 38 -3.05 1.56 -2.03
C THR A 38 -3.88 2.84 -2.11
N ARG A 39 -5.10 2.83 -1.57
CA ARG A 39 -6.01 4.00 -1.55
C ARG A 39 -6.13 4.67 -0.19
N HIS A 40 -5.93 3.91 0.88
CA HIS A 40 -5.87 4.43 2.24
C HIS A 40 -4.40 4.44 2.68
N GLN A 41 -3.99 5.46 3.42
CA GLN A 41 -2.70 5.46 4.11
C GLN A 41 -2.72 4.35 5.16
N ILE A 42 -1.89 3.33 5.01
CA ILE A 42 -1.79 2.24 5.99
C ILE A 42 -0.57 2.52 6.86
N LEU A 43 -0.78 2.56 8.18
CA LEU A 43 0.33 2.59 9.13
C LEU A 43 0.73 1.16 9.46
N GLY A 44 2.01 0.86 9.24
CA GLY A 44 2.68 -0.32 9.74
C GLY A 44 3.50 0.06 10.96
N ILE A 45 3.20 -0.51 12.12
CA ILE A 45 3.90 -0.20 13.35
C ILE A 45 4.85 -1.37 13.63
N ARG A 46 6.15 -1.10 13.80
CA ARG A 46 7.11 -2.09 14.29
C ARG A 46 7.73 -1.55 15.56
N THR A 47 7.68 -2.36 16.61
CA THR A 47 8.35 -2.07 17.89
C THR A 47 9.40 -3.15 18.13
N GLU A 48 10.66 -2.75 18.30
CA GLU A 48 11.77 -3.64 18.62
C GLU A 48 12.60 -3.03 19.75
N GLY A 49 12.40 -3.56 20.97
CA GLY A 49 13.02 -3.02 22.18
C GLY A 49 12.69 -1.54 22.38
N GLU A 50 13.72 -0.71 22.36
CA GLU A 50 13.64 0.74 22.61
C GLU A 50 13.33 1.56 21.34
N VAL A 51 13.01 0.93 20.21
CA VAL A 51 12.75 1.60 18.94
C VAL A 51 11.35 1.25 18.44
N GLN A 52 10.55 2.28 18.16
CA GLN A 52 9.26 2.11 17.48
C GLN A 52 9.22 2.92 16.17
N SER A 53 9.23 2.20 15.05
CA SER A 53 9.17 2.76 13.70
C SER A 53 7.75 2.65 13.13
N ILE A 54 7.18 3.79 12.71
CA ILE A 54 5.82 3.87 12.16
C ILE A 54 5.89 4.11 10.66
N TRP A 55 5.70 3.05 9.91
CA TRP A 55 5.84 3.00 8.46
C TRP A 55 4.56 3.44 7.76
N VAL A 56 4.68 4.44 6.90
CA VAL A 56 3.56 5.02 6.17
C VAL A 56 3.62 4.59 4.71
N ASP A 57 2.72 3.70 4.28
CA ASP A 57 2.57 3.38 2.84
C ASP A 57 1.74 4.46 2.15
N THR A 58 2.41 5.31 1.39
CA THR A 58 1.74 6.36 0.62
C THR A 58 1.21 5.80 -0.71
N PRO A 59 0.01 6.24 -1.17
CA PRO A 59 -0.43 5.98 -2.53
C PRO A 59 0.65 6.37 -3.55
N GLY A 60 0.86 5.55 -4.59
CA GLY A 60 1.84 5.87 -5.63
C GLY A 60 1.50 7.20 -6.31
N MET A 61 2.44 8.15 -6.27
CA MET A 61 2.26 9.47 -6.88
C MET A 61 2.24 9.34 -8.40
N HIS A 62 1.18 9.84 -9.04
CA HIS A 62 1.01 9.83 -10.50
C HIS A 62 0.74 11.25 -11.02
N LEU A 63 1.07 11.48 -12.30
CA LEU A 63 0.46 12.54 -13.08
C LEU A 63 -1.03 12.23 -13.26
N ALA A 64 -1.88 13.16 -12.87
CA ALA A 64 -3.26 13.20 -13.36
C ALA A 64 -3.24 13.59 -14.84
N GLN A 65 -2.79 12.69 -15.73
CA GLN A 65 -2.92 12.88 -17.17
C GLN A 65 -4.01 11.94 -17.71
N GLY A 66 -5.13 12.53 -18.11
CA GLY A 66 -6.01 11.95 -19.14
C GLY A 66 -7.30 11.27 -18.70
N THR A 67 -7.59 11.11 -17.41
CA THR A 67 -8.91 10.63 -16.95
C THR A 67 -9.47 11.56 -15.89
N ARG A 68 -10.68 12.06 -16.15
CA ARG A 68 -11.48 13.03 -15.35
C ARG A 68 -11.09 13.09 -13.87
N ASP A 69 -10.99 14.31 -13.34
CA ASP A 69 -10.74 14.68 -11.93
C ASP A 69 -11.70 14.03 -10.93
N LYS A 70 -11.59 12.71 -10.74
CA LYS A 70 -12.36 11.98 -9.75
C LYS A 70 -11.92 12.36 -8.34
N ALA A 71 -12.88 12.51 -7.43
CA ALA A 71 -12.62 12.89 -6.04
C ALA A 71 -11.63 11.93 -5.35
N ILE A 72 -11.68 10.64 -5.68
CA ILE A 72 -10.75 9.63 -5.15
C ILE A 72 -9.28 9.88 -5.53
N ASN A 73 -9.01 10.41 -6.74
CA ASN A 73 -7.64 10.71 -7.18
C ASN A 73 -7.08 11.94 -6.45
N ARG A 74 -7.94 12.95 -6.19
CA ARG A 74 -7.57 14.11 -5.36
C ARG A 74 -7.24 13.66 -3.93
N TYR A 75 -8.13 12.90 -3.30
CA TYR A 75 -7.91 12.33 -1.97
C TYR A 75 -6.58 11.56 -1.87
N MET A 76 -6.26 10.71 -2.86
CA MET A 76 -5.00 9.96 -2.86
C MET A 76 -3.75 10.87 -2.97
N ASN A 77 -3.82 11.94 -3.78
CA ASN A 77 -2.74 12.91 -3.91
C ASN A 77 -2.57 13.77 -2.65
N ASP A 78 -3.67 14.14 -2.02
CA ASP A 78 -3.70 14.91 -0.78
C ASP A 78 -3.14 14.07 0.38
N ALA A 79 -3.58 12.82 0.53
CA ALA A 79 -3.05 11.88 1.51
C ALA A 79 -1.54 11.65 1.35
N ALA A 80 -1.04 11.50 0.11
CA ALA A 80 0.39 11.36 -0.15
C ALA A 80 1.18 12.64 0.20
N SER A 81 0.59 13.83 -0.01
CA SER A 81 1.23 15.11 0.29
C SER A 81 1.20 15.44 1.79
N GLN A 82 0.14 15.02 2.49
CA GLN A 82 -0.03 15.19 3.93
C GLN A 82 0.91 14.25 4.70
N ALA A 83 1.06 12.99 4.24
CA ALA A 83 2.04 12.05 4.77
C ALA A 83 3.48 12.58 4.73
N LEU A 84 3.83 13.47 3.79
CA LEU A 84 5.17 14.03 3.68
C LEU A 84 5.47 15.21 4.62
N ARG A 85 4.45 15.79 5.28
CA ARG A 85 4.65 16.97 6.16
C ARG A 85 5.11 16.63 7.56
N ASP A 86 4.66 15.49 8.09
CA ASP A 86 4.84 15.12 9.50
C ASP A 86 5.67 13.84 9.67
N VAL A 87 6.64 13.61 8.77
CA VAL A 87 7.52 12.42 8.80
C VAL A 87 8.95 12.76 9.18
N ASP A 88 9.54 11.85 9.94
CA ASP A 88 10.90 11.96 10.47
C ASP A 88 11.94 11.41 9.49
N VAL A 89 11.55 10.47 8.63
CA VAL A 89 12.41 9.90 7.58
C VAL A 89 11.58 9.59 6.34
N VAL A 90 12.13 9.84 5.15
CA VAL A 90 11.55 9.39 3.89
C VAL A 90 12.44 8.33 3.24
N ILE A 91 11.82 7.24 2.80
CA ILE A 91 12.44 6.26 1.91
C ILE A 91 11.81 6.40 0.53
N PHE A 92 12.59 6.88 -0.42
CA PHE A 92 12.19 6.99 -1.82
C PHE A 92 12.57 5.71 -2.56
N LEU A 93 11.57 4.94 -3.00
CA LEU A 93 11.74 3.70 -3.73
C LEU A 93 11.68 3.93 -5.24
N ILE A 94 12.68 3.40 -5.95
CA ILE A 94 12.71 3.30 -7.42
C ILE A 94 12.84 1.84 -7.89
N ASP A 95 12.53 1.57 -9.16
CA ASP A 95 12.52 0.22 -9.75
C ASP A 95 13.80 -0.01 -10.56
N ARG A 96 14.71 -0.84 -10.03
CA ARG A 96 15.95 -1.24 -10.72
C ARG A 96 16.74 -0.02 -11.22
N THR A 97 17.34 -0.13 -12.39
CA THR A 97 18.06 0.91 -13.12
C THR A 97 17.12 1.73 -14.02
N LYS A 98 15.85 1.89 -13.64
CA LYS A 98 14.86 2.69 -14.39
C LYS A 98 14.48 3.94 -13.62
N TRP A 99 14.74 5.08 -14.25
CA TRP A 99 14.27 6.39 -13.80
C TRP A 99 13.28 6.94 -14.84
N THR A 100 12.09 7.33 -14.41
CA THR A 100 11.05 7.87 -15.30
C THR A 100 10.63 9.29 -14.88
N GLU A 101 9.81 9.93 -15.71
CA GLU A 101 9.21 11.24 -15.37
C GLU A 101 8.36 11.19 -14.08
N GLU A 102 7.75 10.04 -13.76
CA GLU A 102 7.04 9.86 -12.49
C GLU A 102 8.00 9.90 -11.29
N ASP A 103 9.21 9.35 -11.45
CA ASP A 103 10.24 9.42 -10.41
C ASP A 103 10.73 10.87 -10.23
N ASP A 104 10.83 11.66 -11.31
CA ASP A 104 11.15 13.10 -11.21
C ASP A 104 10.05 13.89 -10.47
N LEU A 105 8.78 13.52 -10.60
CA LEU A 105 7.68 14.19 -9.86
C LEU A 105 7.69 13.87 -8.38
N VAL A 106 7.98 12.63 -8.04
CA VAL A 106 8.22 12.24 -6.64
C VAL A 106 9.39 13.07 -6.11
N LEU A 107 10.50 13.12 -6.85
CA LEU A 107 11.70 13.86 -6.45
C LEU A 107 11.42 15.35 -6.21
N LYS A 108 10.66 16.01 -7.10
CA LYS A 108 10.26 17.42 -6.95
C LYS A 108 9.50 17.69 -5.64
N ARG A 109 8.63 16.76 -5.23
CA ARG A 109 7.91 16.89 -3.95
C ARG A 109 8.83 16.73 -2.74
N LEU A 110 9.90 15.97 -2.88
CA LEU A 110 10.91 15.81 -1.84
C LEU A 110 11.78 17.06 -1.65
N GLU A 111 11.83 17.99 -2.61
CA GLU A 111 12.61 19.25 -2.47
C GLU A 111 12.19 20.06 -1.25
N PHE A 112 10.91 19.97 -0.85
CA PHE A 112 10.37 20.71 0.30
C PHE A 112 10.47 19.92 1.62
N VAL A 113 10.91 18.67 1.57
CA VAL A 113 11.07 17.82 2.75
C VAL A 113 12.41 18.14 3.42
N LYS A 114 12.36 18.45 4.72
CA LYS A 114 13.53 18.78 5.54
C LYS A 114 14.14 17.57 6.25
N CYS A 115 13.38 16.49 6.40
CA CYS A 115 13.86 15.28 7.06
C CYS A 115 14.81 14.49 6.13
N PRO A 116 15.61 13.56 6.69
CA PRO A 116 16.46 12.68 5.91
C PRO A 116 15.70 11.90 4.83
N VAL A 117 16.32 11.75 3.66
CA VAL A 117 15.78 11.00 2.52
C VAL A 117 16.76 9.91 2.09
N ILE A 118 16.34 8.66 2.25
CA ILE A 118 17.08 7.47 1.81
C ILE A 118 16.52 7.03 0.46
N LEU A 119 17.39 6.83 -0.53
CA LEU A 119 17.00 6.23 -1.81
C LEU A 119 17.13 4.71 -1.74
N ALA A 120 16.03 3.99 -1.97
CA ALA A 120 15.99 2.55 -2.05
C ALA A 120 15.81 2.08 -3.50
N ILE A 121 16.85 1.48 -4.08
CA ILE A 121 16.79 0.91 -5.44
C ILE A 121 16.24 -0.50 -5.33
N ASN A 122 14.95 -0.69 -5.59
CA ASN A 122 14.27 -1.97 -5.36
C ASN A 122 14.34 -2.91 -6.57
N LYS A 123 14.05 -4.19 -6.32
CA LYS A 123 13.99 -5.29 -7.30
C LYS A 123 15.34 -5.59 -7.96
N VAL A 124 16.44 -5.43 -7.24
CA VAL A 124 17.78 -5.75 -7.76
C VAL A 124 17.97 -7.24 -8.05
N ASP A 125 17.11 -8.10 -7.50
CA ASP A 125 17.04 -9.52 -7.84
C ASP A 125 16.60 -9.78 -9.29
N TRP A 126 16.06 -8.77 -9.99
CA TRP A 126 15.63 -8.83 -11.39
C TRP A 126 16.64 -8.21 -12.35
N LEU A 127 17.81 -7.78 -11.86
CA LEU A 127 18.88 -7.27 -12.71
C LEU A 127 19.69 -8.45 -13.26
N GLU A 128 19.71 -8.59 -14.58
CA GLU A 128 20.56 -9.58 -15.27
C GLU A 128 22.04 -9.24 -15.10
N ASP A 129 22.40 -7.95 -15.25
CA ASP A 129 23.75 -7.45 -15.02
C ASP A 129 23.80 -6.53 -13.80
N LYS A 130 24.35 -7.04 -12.69
CA LYS A 130 24.57 -6.26 -11.47
C LYS A 130 25.61 -5.14 -11.64
N LYS A 131 26.49 -5.20 -12.65
CA LYS A 131 27.49 -4.15 -12.89
C LYS A 131 26.86 -2.85 -13.35
N SER A 132 25.68 -2.91 -13.98
CA SER A 132 24.89 -1.74 -14.38
C SER A 132 24.43 -0.86 -13.20
N LEU A 133 24.48 -1.38 -11.98
CA LEU A 133 23.98 -0.69 -10.79
C LEU A 133 24.89 0.46 -10.35
N LEU A 134 26.22 0.30 -10.41
CA LEU A 134 27.16 1.34 -9.97
C LEU A 134 27.05 2.63 -10.81
N PRO A 135 27.09 2.58 -12.16
CA PRO A 135 26.88 3.77 -12.98
C PRO A 135 25.50 4.41 -12.75
N PHE A 136 24.48 3.60 -12.49
CA PHE A 136 23.14 4.11 -12.21
C PHE A 136 23.06 4.83 -10.86
N ILE A 137 23.69 4.28 -9.81
CA ILE A 137 23.80 4.92 -8.49
C ILE A 137 24.50 6.28 -8.63
N GLU A 138 25.59 6.34 -9.39
CA GLU A 138 26.30 7.60 -9.65
C GLU A 138 25.37 8.61 -10.32
N ALA A 139 24.66 8.22 -11.38
CA ALA A 139 23.73 9.10 -12.09
C ALA A 139 22.59 9.63 -11.20
N VAL A 140 21.97 8.78 -10.35
CA VAL A 140 20.87 9.22 -9.47
C VAL A 140 21.36 10.04 -8.28
N SER A 141 22.59 9.81 -7.81
CA SER A 141 23.19 10.61 -6.73
C SER A 141 23.37 12.09 -7.12
N GLN A 142 23.50 12.39 -8.41
CA GLN A 142 23.58 13.75 -8.93
C GLN A 142 22.23 14.48 -8.97
N LYS A 143 21.11 13.76 -8.84
CA LYS A 143 19.76 14.36 -8.88
C LYS A 143 19.35 14.99 -7.56
N ARG A 144 19.83 14.46 -6.43
CA ARG A 144 19.60 14.97 -5.08
C ARG A 144 20.69 14.43 -4.17
N ASN A 145 21.09 15.23 -3.19
CA ASN A 145 21.89 14.75 -2.06
C ASN A 145 21.03 13.87 -1.15
N PHE A 146 21.03 12.55 -1.40
CA PHE A 146 20.37 11.55 -0.55
C PHE A 146 21.25 11.24 0.66
N ASP A 147 20.64 11.04 1.82
CA ASP A 147 21.34 10.68 3.05
C ASP A 147 21.98 9.29 2.97
N GLN A 148 21.37 8.40 2.18
CA GLN A 148 21.90 7.08 1.85
C GLN A 148 21.27 6.54 0.56
N ILE A 149 22.01 5.73 -0.20
CA ILE A 149 21.49 4.98 -1.36
C ILE A 149 21.68 3.49 -1.13
N ILE A 150 20.60 2.73 -1.00
CA ILE A 150 20.63 1.30 -0.67
C ILE A 150 19.93 0.47 -1.75
N PRO A 151 20.65 -0.41 -2.45
CA PRO A 151 20.04 -1.39 -3.36
C PRO A 151 19.41 -2.55 -2.59
N ILE A 152 18.10 -2.75 -2.76
CA ILE A 152 17.33 -3.75 -2.02
C ILE A 152 16.58 -4.73 -2.93
N SER A 153 16.24 -5.88 -2.37
CA SER A 153 15.12 -6.69 -2.87
C SER A 153 14.05 -6.80 -1.79
N ALA A 154 12.96 -6.05 -1.92
CA ALA A 154 11.80 -6.21 -1.03
C ALA A 154 11.21 -7.65 -1.10
N LYS A 155 11.34 -8.33 -2.25
CA LYS A 155 10.81 -9.67 -2.43
C LYS A 155 11.70 -10.77 -1.84
N GLN A 156 13.04 -10.64 -1.94
CA GLN A 156 13.98 -11.65 -1.43
C GLN A 156 14.50 -11.32 -0.03
N GLY A 157 14.48 -10.05 0.36
CA GLY A 157 14.93 -9.56 1.67
C GLY A 157 16.32 -8.94 1.65
N ASP A 158 16.99 -8.98 0.50
CA ASP A 158 18.32 -8.43 0.33
C ASP A 158 18.36 -6.97 0.78
N GLN A 159 19.23 -6.70 1.75
CA GLN A 159 19.48 -5.38 2.36
C GLN A 159 18.26 -4.67 2.98
N VAL A 160 17.12 -5.35 3.16
CA VAL A 160 15.94 -4.74 3.81
C VAL A 160 16.24 -4.40 5.26
N GLU A 161 16.92 -5.28 5.99
CA GLU A 161 17.34 -5.02 7.38
C GLU A 161 18.31 -3.85 7.49
N ALA A 162 19.27 -3.73 6.56
CA ALA A 162 20.19 -2.60 6.52
C ALA A 162 19.45 -1.28 6.24
N LEU A 163 18.50 -1.28 5.30
CA LEU A 163 17.64 -0.12 5.03
C LEU A 163 16.83 0.31 6.25
N MET A 164 16.30 -0.66 6.99
CA MET A 164 15.55 -0.40 8.21
C MET A 164 16.42 0.24 9.29
N GLN A 165 17.56 -0.36 9.60
CA GLN A 165 18.49 0.15 10.60
C GLN A 165 18.95 1.57 10.25
N GLU A 166 19.23 1.82 8.97
CA GLU A 166 19.59 3.15 8.48
C GLU A 166 18.47 4.19 8.75
N ALA A 167 17.22 3.82 8.51
CA ALA A 167 16.08 4.69 8.78
C ALA A 167 15.81 4.87 10.28
N GLU A 168 15.84 3.79 11.05
CA GLU A 168 15.57 3.79 12.49
C GLU A 168 16.62 4.55 13.31
N GLN A 169 17.88 4.54 12.88
CA GLN A 169 18.93 5.34 13.50
C GLN A 169 18.68 6.85 13.41
N ARG A 170 17.91 7.29 12.41
CA ARG A 170 17.57 8.70 12.17
C ARG A 170 16.28 9.14 12.86
N LEU A 171 15.55 8.23 13.51
CA LEU A 171 14.36 8.58 14.27
C LEU A 171 14.73 9.46 15.47
N PRO A 172 13.87 10.43 15.82
CA PRO A 172 14.07 11.27 16.99
C PRO A 172 13.95 10.45 18.28
N GLU A 173 14.51 11.00 19.36
CA GLU A 173 14.26 10.49 20.70
C GLU A 173 12.80 10.80 21.09
N GLY A 174 12.11 9.82 21.66
CA GLY A 174 10.70 9.95 22.02
C GLY A 174 10.13 8.67 22.61
N GLU A 175 9.00 8.81 23.30
CA GLU A 175 8.21 7.68 23.77
C GLU A 175 7.52 6.95 22.60
N HIS A 176 7.15 5.68 22.80
CA HIS A 176 6.37 4.93 21.83
C HIS A 176 4.96 5.56 21.68
N PHE A 177 4.54 5.79 20.44
CA PHE A 177 3.19 6.30 20.12
C PHE A 177 2.11 5.24 20.30
N TYR A 178 2.46 3.96 20.12
CA TYR A 178 1.52 2.83 20.12
C TYR A 178 1.97 1.72 21.09
N PRO A 179 1.05 0.87 21.57
CA PRO A 179 1.38 -0.35 22.30
C PRO A 179 2.35 -1.25 21.53
N GLU A 180 3.21 -1.98 22.24
CA GLU A 180 4.27 -2.80 21.64
C GLU A 180 3.75 -3.93 20.73
N ASP A 181 2.55 -4.45 21.01
CA ASP A 181 1.89 -5.52 20.27
C ASP A 181 1.09 -5.04 19.06
N GLN A 182 0.91 -3.72 18.91
CA GLN A 182 0.15 -3.15 17.81
C GLN A 182 1.01 -3.07 16.55
N VAL A 183 0.55 -3.72 15.47
CA VAL A 183 1.30 -3.74 14.18
C VAL A 183 0.67 -2.87 13.09
N THR A 184 -0.58 -2.42 13.27
CA THR A 184 -1.24 -1.48 12.36
C THR A 184 -2.33 -0.69 13.08
N ASP A 185 -2.69 0.47 12.55
CA ASP A 185 -3.83 1.28 13.01
C ASP A 185 -5.18 0.79 12.46
N ARG A 186 -5.17 -0.20 11.56
CA ARG A 186 -6.36 -0.66 10.85
C ARG A 186 -7.06 -1.84 11.53
N SER A 187 -8.39 -1.80 11.52
CA SER A 187 -9.22 -2.89 12.06
C SER A 187 -9.14 -4.17 11.22
N SER A 188 -9.39 -5.33 11.85
CA SER A 188 -9.47 -6.63 11.12
C SER A 188 -10.53 -6.63 10.00
N ARG A 189 -11.58 -5.81 10.13
CA ARG A 189 -12.58 -5.58 9.07
C ARG A 189 -11.95 -4.92 7.85
N PHE A 190 -11.11 -3.91 8.06
CA PHE A 190 -10.40 -3.26 6.97
C PHE A 190 -9.47 -4.25 6.26
N LEU A 191 -8.67 -5.01 7.02
CA LEU A 191 -7.80 -6.03 6.43
C LEU A 191 -8.59 -7.06 5.59
N ALA A 192 -9.76 -7.50 6.08
CA ALA A 192 -10.61 -8.41 5.32
C ALA A 192 -11.12 -7.80 4.01
N ALA A 193 -11.59 -6.54 4.02
CA ALA A 193 -12.00 -5.83 2.80
C ALA A 193 -10.85 -5.74 1.80
N GLU A 194 -9.67 -5.39 2.30
CA GLU A 194 -8.48 -5.23 1.50
C GLU A 194 -8.02 -6.56 0.87
N LEU A 195 -8.05 -7.67 1.61
CA LEU A 195 -7.72 -8.99 1.06
C LEU A 195 -8.65 -9.41 -0.08
N VAL A 196 -9.96 -9.11 0.01
CA VAL A 196 -10.90 -9.33 -1.10
C VAL A 196 -10.57 -8.43 -2.28
N ARG A 197 -10.33 -7.14 -2.02
CA ARG A 197 -10.00 -6.15 -3.05
C ARG A 197 -8.73 -6.52 -3.82
N GLU A 198 -7.72 -7.05 -3.15
CA GLU A 198 -6.52 -7.57 -3.81
C GLU A 198 -6.86 -8.62 -4.86
N LYS A 199 -7.71 -9.59 -4.52
CA LYS A 199 -8.08 -10.69 -5.44
C LYS A 199 -8.88 -10.19 -6.63
N ILE A 200 -9.82 -9.27 -6.39
CA ILE A 200 -10.52 -8.53 -7.45
C ILE A 200 -9.50 -7.89 -8.39
N MET A 201 -8.52 -7.15 -7.84
CA MET A 201 -7.53 -6.44 -8.65
C MET A 201 -6.60 -7.37 -9.45
N ARG A 202 -6.21 -8.50 -8.88
CA ARG A 202 -5.35 -9.49 -9.53
C ARG A 202 -6.04 -10.23 -10.68
N GLN A 203 -7.33 -10.51 -10.53
CA GLN A 203 -8.05 -11.35 -11.46
C GLN A 203 -8.74 -10.57 -12.59
N LEU A 204 -9.05 -9.29 -12.39
CA LEU A 204 -9.73 -8.47 -13.40
C LEU A 204 -8.74 -7.77 -14.34
N GLY A 205 -9.19 -7.17 -15.45
CA GLY A 205 -8.39 -6.34 -16.38
C GLY A 205 -8.19 -4.89 -15.93
N GLU A 206 -7.67 -4.02 -16.79
CA GLU A 206 -7.27 -2.64 -16.44
C GLU A 206 -8.42 -1.72 -15.96
N GLU A 207 -9.66 -1.88 -16.44
CA GLU A 207 -10.72 -0.88 -16.21
C GLU A 207 -11.52 -1.04 -14.89
N LEU A 208 -11.58 -2.24 -14.31
CA LEU A 208 -12.42 -2.57 -13.16
C LEU A 208 -11.90 -2.15 -11.76
N PRO A 209 -10.58 -2.22 -11.49
CA PRO A 209 -10.04 -1.89 -10.18
C PRO A 209 -10.48 -0.52 -9.66
N TYR A 210 -10.50 0.48 -10.54
CA TYR A 210 -10.72 1.90 -10.20
C TYR A 210 -12.15 2.24 -9.77
N SER A 211 -13.13 1.37 -10.07
CA SER A 211 -14.56 1.59 -9.81
C SER A 211 -15.15 0.55 -8.84
N THR A 212 -14.29 -0.23 -8.19
CA THR A 212 -14.68 -1.27 -7.22
C THR A 212 -14.22 -0.91 -5.80
N THR A 213 -15.08 -1.12 -4.81
CA THR A 213 -14.75 -1.06 -3.38
C THR A 213 -15.36 -2.25 -2.65
N VAL A 214 -14.85 -2.58 -1.47
CA VAL A 214 -15.32 -3.70 -0.64
C VAL A 214 -15.71 -3.19 0.74
N GLU A 215 -16.90 -3.53 1.18
CA GLU A 215 -17.44 -3.22 2.51
C GLU A 215 -17.66 -4.50 3.30
N ILE A 216 -17.30 -4.54 4.58
CA ILE A 216 -17.56 -5.70 5.45
C ILE A 216 -18.83 -5.46 6.26
N GLU A 217 -19.92 -6.12 5.87
CA GLU A 217 -21.24 -6.00 6.52
C GLU A 217 -21.32 -6.82 7.82
N LYS A 218 -20.60 -7.95 7.88
CA LYS A 218 -20.52 -8.80 9.07
C LYS A 218 -19.09 -9.26 9.29
N PHE A 219 -18.65 -9.17 10.54
CA PHE A 219 -17.38 -9.72 11.00
C PHE A 219 -17.58 -10.18 12.44
N GLY A 220 -17.56 -11.49 12.67
CA GLY A 220 -17.77 -12.04 14.01
C GLY A 220 -17.35 -13.49 14.13
N GLN A 221 -16.84 -13.84 15.31
CA GLN A 221 -16.44 -15.19 15.66
C GLN A 221 -17.66 -16.06 15.98
N GLN A 222 -17.76 -17.25 15.39
CA GLN A 222 -18.74 -18.28 15.75
C GLN A 222 -18.00 -19.59 16.02
N GLY A 223 -17.84 -19.95 17.30
CA GLY A 223 -16.99 -21.07 17.70
C GLY A 223 -15.54 -20.83 17.27
N HIS A 224 -14.97 -21.77 16.51
CA HIS A 224 -13.60 -21.69 15.98
C HIS A 224 -13.52 -21.11 14.55
N VAL A 225 -14.63 -20.58 14.02
CA VAL A 225 -14.70 -20.05 12.66
C VAL A 225 -15.04 -18.56 12.70
N LEU A 226 -14.27 -17.76 11.99
CA LEU A 226 -14.54 -16.35 11.74
C LEU A 226 -15.50 -16.21 10.55
N HIS A 227 -16.67 -15.63 10.80
CA HIS A 227 -17.68 -15.40 9.76
C HIS A 227 -17.58 -13.97 9.23
N ILE A 228 -17.32 -13.85 7.92
CA ILE A 228 -17.13 -12.57 7.24
C ILE A 228 -18.12 -12.46 6.07
N HIS A 229 -18.87 -11.36 6.06
CA HIS A 229 -19.73 -11.00 4.94
C HIS A 229 -19.16 -9.76 4.26
N ALA A 230 -18.76 -9.88 2.99
CA ALA A 230 -18.19 -8.79 2.23
C ALA A 230 -19.07 -8.43 1.02
N LEU A 231 -19.42 -7.15 0.93
CA LEU A 231 -20.17 -6.56 -0.17
C LEU A 231 -19.20 -5.86 -1.13
N ILE A 232 -19.12 -6.37 -2.36
CA ILE A 232 -18.36 -5.79 -3.45
C ILE A 232 -19.27 -4.79 -4.18
N LEU A 233 -18.90 -3.52 -4.14
CA LEU A 233 -19.62 -2.44 -4.79
C LEU A 233 -18.95 -2.06 -6.11
N VAL A 234 -19.73 -1.97 -7.18
CA VAL A 234 -19.28 -1.56 -8.52
C VAL A 234 -20.17 -0.44 -9.07
N GLU A 235 -19.69 0.31 -10.07
CA GLU A 235 -20.43 1.45 -10.64
C GLU A 235 -21.42 1.06 -11.74
N ARG A 236 -21.16 -0.03 -12.47
CA ARG A 236 -21.94 -0.42 -13.66
C ARG A 236 -22.33 -1.89 -13.65
N GLU A 237 -23.48 -2.22 -14.23
CA GLU A 237 -23.94 -3.62 -14.37
C GLU A 237 -22.98 -4.50 -15.17
N GLY A 238 -22.33 -3.95 -16.20
CA GLY A 238 -21.28 -4.67 -16.93
C GLY A 238 -20.13 -5.13 -16.01
N GLN A 239 -19.76 -4.30 -15.03
CA GLN A 239 -18.72 -4.62 -14.07
C GLN A 239 -19.15 -5.73 -13.12
N LYS A 240 -20.40 -5.67 -12.64
CA LYS A 240 -20.99 -6.73 -11.81
C LYS A 240 -20.93 -8.09 -12.52
N LYS A 241 -21.29 -8.13 -13.80
CA LYS A 241 -21.19 -9.36 -14.62
C LYS A 241 -19.76 -9.88 -14.70
N ILE A 242 -18.77 -9.01 -14.86
CA ILE A 242 -17.36 -9.41 -14.94
C ILE A 242 -16.86 -9.95 -13.59
N ILE A 243 -17.24 -9.33 -12.45
CA ILE A 243 -16.85 -9.83 -11.11
C ILE A 243 -17.47 -11.21 -10.84
N ILE A 244 -18.72 -11.42 -11.26
CA ILE A 244 -19.38 -12.72 -11.12
C ILE A 244 -18.70 -13.76 -12.05
N GLY A 245 -18.41 -13.38 -13.30
CA GLY A 245 -17.84 -14.26 -14.31
C GLY A 245 -18.85 -15.28 -14.85
N ASP A 246 -18.43 -16.07 -15.84
CA ASP A 246 -19.28 -17.12 -16.40
C ASP A 246 -19.65 -18.12 -15.30
N LYS A 247 -20.95 -18.39 -15.13
CA LYS A 247 -21.51 -19.29 -14.11
C LYS A 247 -21.01 -19.04 -12.66
N GLY A 248 -20.57 -17.82 -12.36
CA GLY A 248 -20.03 -17.47 -11.04
C GLY A 248 -18.59 -17.96 -10.78
N GLU A 249 -17.86 -18.39 -11.81
CA GLU A 249 -16.49 -18.92 -11.66
C GLU A 249 -15.53 -17.87 -11.10
N GLN A 250 -15.62 -16.63 -11.57
CA GLN A 250 -14.74 -15.55 -11.16
C GLN A 250 -14.91 -15.22 -9.68
N ILE A 251 -16.15 -14.99 -9.22
CA ILE A 251 -16.41 -14.66 -7.81
C ILE A 251 -16.05 -15.83 -6.87
N LYS A 252 -16.21 -17.08 -7.32
CA LYS A 252 -15.75 -18.25 -6.56
C LYS A 252 -14.23 -18.26 -6.39
N GLN A 253 -13.49 -17.94 -7.45
CA GLN A 253 -12.03 -17.85 -7.40
C GLN A 253 -11.57 -16.69 -6.51
N ILE A 254 -12.18 -15.51 -6.62
CA ILE A 254 -11.95 -14.36 -5.71
C ILE A 254 -12.15 -14.77 -4.26
N GLY A 255 -13.31 -15.38 -3.94
CA GLY A 255 -13.66 -15.81 -2.59
C GLY A 255 -12.72 -16.87 -2.04
N ARG A 256 -12.34 -17.87 -2.85
CA ARG A 256 -11.39 -18.91 -2.46
C ARG A 256 -10.03 -18.31 -2.10
N ASP A 257 -9.47 -17.48 -2.96
CA ASP A 257 -8.13 -16.91 -2.76
C ASP A 257 -8.11 -15.91 -1.61
N ALA A 258 -9.17 -15.10 -1.45
CA ALA A 258 -9.28 -14.16 -0.35
C ALA A 258 -9.42 -14.89 0.99
N ARG A 259 -10.25 -15.94 1.06
CA ARG A 259 -10.42 -16.76 2.26
C ARG A 259 -9.10 -17.41 2.68
N LEU A 260 -8.31 -17.96 1.75
CA LEU A 260 -7.02 -18.57 2.08
C LEU A 260 -6.01 -17.56 2.64
N ASP A 261 -6.00 -16.33 2.14
CA ASP A 261 -5.17 -15.27 2.70
C ASP A 261 -5.67 -14.83 4.09
N MET A 262 -7.00 -14.75 4.28
CA MET A 262 -7.60 -14.40 5.58
C MET A 262 -7.31 -15.47 6.64
N GLU A 263 -7.36 -16.76 6.30
CA GLU A 263 -7.05 -17.84 7.24
C GLU A 263 -5.61 -17.77 7.75
N LYS A 264 -4.69 -17.33 6.89
CA LYS A 264 -3.28 -17.09 7.29
C LYS A 264 -3.16 -15.84 8.14
N ALA A 265 -3.79 -14.74 7.73
CA ALA A 265 -3.67 -13.45 8.40
C ALA A 265 -4.34 -13.42 9.79
N PHE A 266 -5.43 -14.17 9.97
CA PHE A 266 -6.18 -14.24 11.24
C PHE A 266 -5.91 -15.51 12.04
N GLU A 267 -5.04 -16.39 11.55
CA GLU A 267 -4.66 -17.66 12.19
C GLU A 267 -5.86 -18.52 12.63
N THR A 268 -6.96 -18.45 11.87
CA THR A 268 -8.23 -19.12 12.20
C THR A 268 -8.97 -19.53 10.94
N LYS A 269 -9.96 -20.43 11.06
CA LYS A 269 -10.80 -20.81 9.92
C LYS A 269 -11.75 -19.68 9.57
N VAL A 270 -11.97 -19.46 8.27
CA VAL A 270 -12.79 -18.34 7.80
C VAL A 270 -13.93 -18.84 6.93
N MET A 271 -15.16 -18.44 7.27
CA MET A 271 -16.33 -18.55 6.41
C MET A 271 -16.58 -17.20 5.75
N LEU A 272 -16.17 -17.07 4.48
CA LEU A 272 -16.30 -15.85 3.69
C LEU A 272 -17.49 -15.95 2.72
N ASN A 273 -18.45 -15.03 2.87
CA ASN A 273 -19.53 -14.83 1.92
C ASN A 273 -19.31 -13.52 1.14
N LEU A 274 -19.46 -13.57 -0.18
CA LEU A 274 -19.29 -12.43 -1.08
C LEU A 274 -20.60 -12.09 -1.80
N TRP A 275 -20.94 -10.81 -1.86
CA TRP A 275 -22.03 -10.28 -2.69
C TRP A 275 -21.51 -9.20 -3.63
N VAL A 276 -22.17 -9.02 -4.78
CA VAL A 276 -21.85 -7.95 -5.73
C VAL A 276 -23.07 -7.08 -5.97
N LYS A 277 -22.95 -5.79 -5.69
CA LYS A 277 -24.04 -4.81 -5.85
C LYS A 277 -23.56 -3.61 -6.68
N VAL A 278 -24.44 -3.13 -7.55
CA VAL A 278 -24.20 -1.90 -8.31
C VAL A 278 -24.61 -0.70 -7.46
N LYS A 279 -23.71 0.25 -7.30
CA LYS A 279 -23.93 1.57 -6.69
C LYS A 279 -23.31 2.60 -7.63
N SER A 280 -24.13 3.32 -8.39
CA SER A 280 -23.65 4.30 -9.36
C SER A 280 -22.98 5.50 -8.68
N ASN A 281 -21.97 6.07 -9.35
CA ASN A 281 -21.28 7.33 -9.00
C ASN A 281 -20.66 7.41 -7.60
N TRP A 282 -20.39 6.28 -6.92
CA TRP A 282 -19.81 6.33 -5.59
C TRP A 282 -18.38 6.92 -5.57
N SER A 283 -17.59 6.76 -6.64
CA SER A 283 -16.21 7.26 -6.70
C SER A 283 -16.10 8.78 -6.94
N ASP A 284 -17.20 9.42 -7.32
CA ASP A 284 -17.33 10.85 -7.57
C ASP A 284 -18.23 11.55 -6.52
N ASP A 285 -18.71 10.83 -5.49
CA ASP A 285 -19.58 11.35 -4.43
C ASP A 285 -18.85 11.37 -3.07
N ASP A 286 -18.57 12.56 -2.55
CA ASP A 286 -17.88 12.76 -1.28
C ASP A 286 -18.61 12.15 -0.08
N ARG A 287 -19.96 12.10 -0.09
CA ARG A 287 -20.72 11.44 0.98
C ARG A 287 -20.55 9.93 0.92
N ALA A 288 -20.54 9.37 -0.29
CA ALA A 288 -20.27 7.96 -0.49
C ALA A 288 -18.84 7.61 -0.05
N LEU A 289 -17.85 8.44 -0.40
CA LEU A 289 -16.46 8.29 0.04
C LEU A 289 -16.31 8.31 1.57
N LYS A 290 -16.94 9.27 2.27
CA LYS A 290 -16.94 9.32 3.74
C LYS A 290 -17.56 8.05 4.35
N SER A 291 -18.69 7.57 3.81
CA SER A 291 -19.33 6.34 4.30
C SER A 291 -18.48 5.06 4.08
N LEU A 292 -17.57 5.10 3.12
CA LEU A 292 -16.67 4.01 2.76
C LEU A 292 -15.31 4.11 3.46
N GLY A 293 -15.15 5.03 4.43
CA GLY A 293 -13.93 5.19 5.21
C GLY A 293 -12.83 6.03 4.55
N TYR A 294 -13.13 6.75 3.46
CA TYR A 294 -12.25 7.76 2.89
C TYR A 294 -12.52 9.10 3.59
N THR A 295 -11.85 9.31 4.73
CA THR A 295 -12.03 10.51 5.59
C THR A 295 -10.78 11.38 5.51
N GLY A 296 -10.90 12.56 4.92
CA GLY A 296 -9.79 13.51 4.71
C GLY A 296 -10.11 14.66 3.73
N LEU A 297 -11.39 14.93 3.49
CA LEU A 297 -11.88 15.99 2.58
C LEU A 297 -12.37 17.24 3.34
N ASP A 298 -11.98 17.39 4.61
CA ASP A 298 -12.33 18.55 5.42
C ASP A 298 -11.10 19.44 5.62
#